data_AF-A0A925EJ49-F1
#
_entry.id   AF-A0A925EJ49-F1
#
_cell.length_a   1.000
_cell.length_b   1.000
_cell.length_c   1.000
_cell.angle_alpha   90.00
_cell.angle_beta   90.00
_cell.angle_gamma   90.00
#
_symmetry.space_group_name_H-M   'P 1'
#
loop_
_entity.id
_entity.type
_entity.pdbx_description
1 polymer ?
#
loop_
_entity_poly.entity_id
_entity_poly.type
_entity_poly.pdbx_seq_one_letter_code
_entity_poly.pdbx_strand_id
1 'polypeptide(L)' 'MVGYPSDRLFEEVAYIAYHFHWASAEILDLEHSSRQRWVDEIGKMNKKTQQPQVAQKQVADEDDWWRALLNQ' A
#
# COMPACT_ATOMS: atom_id res chain seq x y z
N MET A 1 -24.51 -10.35 4.96
CA MET A 1 -23.69 -9.51 4.08
C MET A 1 -22.60 -8.90 4.93
N VAL A 2 -21.36 -9.38 4.81
CA VAL A 2 -20.20 -8.76 5.47
C VAL A 2 -19.87 -7.55 4.61
N GLY A 3 -20.25 -6.36 5.07
CA GLY A 3 -19.88 -5.12 4.40
C GLY A 3 -18.35 -5.02 4.35
N TYR A 4 -17.82 -4.57 3.22
CA TYR A 4 -16.40 -4.28 3.11
C TYR A 4 -16.04 -3.26 4.21
N PRO A 5 -15.19 -3.60 5.20
CA PRO A 5 -14.92 -2.71 6.31
C PRO A 5 -14.30 -1.43 5.74
N SER A 6 -14.91 -0.30 6.08
CA SER A 6 -14.53 1.03 5.57
C SER A 6 -13.05 1.32 5.80
N ASP A 7 -12.50 0.86 6.92
CA ASP A 7 -11.09 1.04 7.27
C ASP A 7 -10.15 0.42 6.24
N ARG A 8 -10.45 -0.81 5.78
CA ARG A 8 -9.66 -1.49 4.74
C ARG A 8 -9.72 -0.76 3.40
N LEU A 9 -10.85 -0.15 3.06
CA LEU A 9 -10.97 0.66 1.85
C LEU A 9 -10.07 1.90 1.93
N PHE A 10 -10.06 2.59 3.07
CA PHE A 10 -9.21 3.76 3.27
C PHE A 10 -7.72 3.39 3.22
N GLU A 11 -7.33 2.25 3.80
CA GLU A 11 -5.97 1.73 3.73
C GLU A 11 -5.53 1.44 2.29
N GLU A 12 -6.36 0.74 1.50
CA GLU A 12 -6.05 0.45 0.09
C GLU A 12 -5.92 1.73 -0.74
N VAL A 13 -6.81 2.70 -0.53
CA VAL A 13 -6.77 3.99 -1.23
C VAL A 13 -5.52 4.78 -0.86
N ALA A 14 -5.18 4.85 0.43
CA ALA A 14 -3.99 5.54 0.90
C ALA A 14 -2.71 4.90 0.36
N TYR A 15 -2.64 3.57 0.34
CA TYR A 15 -1.50 2.83 -0.18
C TYR A 15 -1.28 3.08 -1.68
N ILE A 16 -2.34 3.02 -2.49
CA ILE A 16 -2.26 3.30 -3.93
C ILE A 16 -1.91 4.78 -4.16
N ALA A 17 -2.57 5.70 -3.45
CA ALA A 17 -2.32 7.15 -3.57
C ALA A 17 -0.88 7.51 -3.22
N TYR A 18 -0.31 6.90 -2.18
CA TYR A 18 1.08 7.11 -1.78
C TYR A 18 2.08 6.66 -2.86
N HIS A 19 1.84 5.51 -3.50
CA HIS A 19 2.77 4.95 -4.48
C HIS A 19 2.64 5.58 -5.87
N PHE A 20 1.42 5.84 -6.33
CA PHE A 20 1.16 6.35 -7.69
C PHE A 20 0.85 7.85 -7.75
N HIS A 21 0.68 8.50 -6.60
CA HIS A 21 0.29 9.91 -6.49
C HIS A 21 -1.02 10.24 -7.23
N TRP A 22 -1.89 9.24 -7.41
CA TRP A 22 -3.23 9.42 -7.97
C TRP A 22 -4.17 10.07 -6.96
N ALA A 23 -5.17 10.80 -7.46
CA ALA A 23 -6.17 11.39 -6.59
C ALA A 23 -7.01 10.29 -5.94
N SER A 24 -7.33 10.44 -4.65
CA SER A 24 -8.15 9.47 -3.90
C SER A 24 -9.51 9.23 -4.56
N ALA A 25 -10.09 10.25 -5.20
CA ALA A 25 -11.32 10.14 -5.99
C ALA A 25 -11.18 9.15 -7.16
N GLU A 26 -10.05 9.15 -7.88
CA GLU A 26 -9.82 8.24 -9.01
C GLU A 26 -9.67 6.79 -8.53
N ILE A 27 -9.08 6.59 -7.35
CA ILE A 27 -8.89 5.26 -6.76
C ILE A 27 -10.21 4.71 -6.18
N LEU A 28 -11.04 5.59 -5.62
CA LEU A 28 -12.37 5.23 -5.13
C LEU A 28 -13.32 4.83 -6.26
N ASP A 29 -13.15 5.40 -7.46
CA ASP A 29 -13.91 5.06 -8.67
C ASP A 29 -13.57 3.68 -9.24
N LEU A 30 -12.38 3.15 -8.91
CA LEU A 30 -12.00 1.80 -9.32
C LEU A 30 -12.90 0.73 -8.70
N GLU A 31 -13.14 -0.34 -9.45
CA GLU A 31 -13.75 -1.54 -8.90
C GLU A 31 -12.90 -2.13 -7.76
N HIS A 32 -13.57 -2.73 -6.79
CA HIS A 32 -12.93 -3.32 -5.62
C HIS A 32 -11.82 -4.33 -6.00
N SER A 33 -12.06 -5.17 -7.01
CA SER A 33 -11.10 -6.12 -7.57
C SER A 33 -9.87 -5.45 -8.18
N SER A 34 -10.07 -4.30 -8.84
CA SER A 34 -9.00 -3.52 -9.46
C SER A 34 -8.09 -2.89 -8.40
N ARG A 35 -8.65 -2.34 -7.32
CA ARG A 35 -7.86 -1.84 -6.19
C ARG A 35 -7.00 -2.94 -5.56
N GLN A 36 -7.59 -4.10 -5.27
CA GLN A 36 -6.85 -5.23 -4.71
C GLN A 36 -5.69 -5.66 -5.60
N ARG A 37 -5.92 -5.71 -6.93
CA ARG A 37 -4.86 -6.04 -7.89
C ARG A 37 -3.72 -5.01 -7.86
N TRP A 38 -4.03 -3.72 -7.75
CA TRP A 38 -3.00 -2.69 -7.65
C TRP A 38 -2.17 -2.82 -6.37
N VAL A 39 -2.80 -3.07 -5.23
CA VAL A 39 -2.12 -3.33 -3.95
C VAL A 39 -1.15 -4.51 -4.08
N ASP A 40 -1.59 -5.61 -4.69
CA ASP A 40 -0.76 -6.80 -4.93
C ASP A 40 0.42 -6.51 -5.86
N GLU A 41 0.22 -5.76 -6.94
CA GLU A 41 1.29 -5.43 -7.88
C GLU A 41 2.34 -4.50 -7.26
N ILE A 42 1.92 -3.48 -6.50
CA ILE A 42 2.84 -2.64 -5.72
C ILE A 42 3.65 -3.51 -4.74
N GLY A 43 2.98 -4.42 -4.02
CA GLY A 43 3.64 -5.36 -3.11
C GLY A 43 4.68 -6.23 -3.80
N LYS A 44 4.40 -6.72 -5.00
CA LYS A 44 5.36 -7.50 -5.82
C LYS A 44 6.55 -6.66 -6.28
N MET A 45 6.34 -5.40 -6.68
CA MET A 45 7.42 -4.49 -7.07
C MET A 45 8.37 -4.19 -5.90
N ASN A 46 7.81 -3.95 -4.71
CA ASN A 46 8.60 -3.74 -3.49
C ASN A 46 9.42 -4.99 -3.13
N LYS A 47 8.82 -6.19 -3.22
CA LYS A 47 9.53 -7.47 -2.96
C LYS A 47 10.65 -7.75 -3.96
N LYS A 48 10.51 -7.36 -5.23
CA LYS A 48 11.58 -7.52 -6.25
C LYS A 48 12.75 -6.57 -6.01
N THR A 49 12.48 -5.38 -5.47
CA THR A 49 13.51 -4.39 -5.13
C THR A 49 14.30 -4.80 -3.87
N GLN A 50 13.69 -5.61 -3.00
CA GLN A 50 14.31 -6.19 -1.79
C GLN A 50 15.20 -7.42 -2.07
N GLN A 51 15.83 -7.53 -3.24
CA GLN A 51 17.09 -8.28 -3.35
C GLN A 51 18.12 -7.62 -2.43
N PRO A 52 19.01 -8.36 -1.74
CA PRO A 52 19.66 -7.90 -0.52
C PRO A 52 20.64 -6.77 -0.79
N GLN A 53 20.14 -5.54 -0.82
CA GLN A 53 20.91 -4.35 -0.52
C GLN A 53 21.17 -4.37 0.98
N VAL A 54 22.21 -5.12 1.33
CA VAL A 54 22.92 -4.96 2.59
C VAL A 54 23.29 -3.49 2.75
N ALA A 55 22.90 -2.94 3.91
CA ALA A 55 23.32 -1.63 4.43
C ALA A 55 22.93 -0.39 3.60
N GLN A 56 21.71 0.10 3.79
CA GLN A 56 21.49 1.54 3.72
C GLN A 56 20.64 2.03 4.90
N LYS A 57 21.40 2.51 5.90
CA LYS A 57 21.12 3.50 6.94
C LYS A 57 19.70 3.61 7.52
N GLN A 58 19.69 3.37 8.84
CA GLN A 58 18.73 3.91 9.79
C GLN A 58 18.45 5.38 9.52
N VAL A 59 17.26 5.67 9.03
CA VAL A 59 16.54 6.89 9.40
C VAL A 59 15.26 6.36 10.03
N ALA A 60 15.28 6.26 11.35
CA ALA A 60 14.05 6.07 12.12
C ALA A 60 13.34 7.43 12.10
N ASP A 61 12.65 7.68 11.00
CA ASP A 61 11.72 8.80 10.88
C ASP A 61 10.34 8.34 11.35
N GLU A 62 9.53 9.26 11.86
CA GLU A 62 8.18 9.01 12.38
C GLU A 62 7.22 8.36 11.34
N ASP A 63 7.65 8.26 10.09
CA ASP A 63 6.95 7.70 8.93
C ASP A 63 7.06 6.16 8.74
N ASP A 64 7.72 5.41 9.64
CA ASP A 64 7.87 3.93 9.50
C ASP A 64 6.65 3.12 9.98
N TRP A 65 5.50 3.77 10.18
CA TRP A 65 4.24 3.14 10.62
C TRP A 65 3.69 2.10 9.63
N TRP A 66 4.02 2.24 8.35
CA TRP A 66 3.51 1.38 7.28
C TRP A 66 4.06 -0.04 7.33
N ARG A 67 5.30 -0.21 7.83
CA ARG A 67 5.92 -1.54 7.94
C ARG A 67 5.24 -2.38 9.02
N ALA A 68 4.65 -1.75 10.02
CA ALA A 68 3.87 -2.41 11.06
C ALA A 68 2.48 -2.87 10.57
N LEU A 69 1.87 -2.14 9.61
CA LEU A 69 0.57 -2.50 9.02
C LEU A 69 0.66 -3.73 8.10
N LEU A 70 1.74 -3.85 7.32
CA LEU A 70 1.92 -4.94 6.34
C LEU A 70 2.47 -6.25 6.92
N ASN A 71 2.80 -6.29 8.22
CA ASN A 71 3.40 -7.45 8.89
C ASN A 71 2.47 -8.09 9.94
N GLN A 72 1.16 -7.93 9.79
CA GLN A 72 0.13 -8.70 10.52
C GLN A 72 -0.42 -9.85 9.68
#